data_AF-A0AAN8EDL4-F1
#
_entry.id   AF-A0AAN8EDL4-F1
#
_cell.length_a   1.000
_cell.length_b   1.000
_cell.length_c   1.000
_cell.angle_alpha   90.00
_cell.angle_beta   90.00
_cell.angle_gamma   90.00
#
_symmetry.space_group_name_H-M   'P 1'
#
loop_
_entity.id
_entity.type
_entity.pdbx_description
1 polymer ?
#
loop_
_entity_poly.entity_id
_entity_poly.type
_entity_poly.pdbx_seq_one_letter_code
_entity_poly.pdbx_strand_id
1 'polypeptide(L)'
;MQSDGLCASPGQSSVRGATPASQRKNAGRNGGPRTRDDECFGGGTDDNMDSDFDFEGNLALFDKAAVFSKISSLGAEGEKPTYRHDQNILEVKPIVYRQITVPQHQHGGKEYCTDSGLVVPSVTFDLHKRLLASAERWGLSVERRLETVGVCSSQMALSLLGGPNRLTPKNGHQLPVVVLLCGPHLQGAQGVSCGRHLANHQVETVLFLPNCLKMQECVSREATLYSRSSSQQVASSRDLPQTPVDLVINCLDHHESPLLREQSWYQSAALWANQNRAPVLSIDPAVGAVPQSVEAKWTLFLGLPLDVERAESKVYLCDVGIPKRVFQEVGIGYHSPFGCRFVIPLHTA
;
A
#
# COMPACT_ATOMS: atom_id res chain seq x y z
N MET A 1 9.32 51.99 -48.49
CA MET A 1 8.94 53.11 -47.61
C MET A 1 8.75 52.51 -46.22
N GLN A 2 9.81 52.29 -45.44
CA GLN A 2 10.55 53.24 -44.60
C GLN A 2 9.68 54.01 -43.61
N SER A 3 9.78 53.63 -42.33
CA SER A 3 10.01 54.43 -41.10
C SER A 3 9.57 53.57 -39.90
N ASP A 4 10.46 53.06 -39.04
CA ASP A 4 11.25 53.75 -37.98
C ASP A 4 10.34 54.54 -37.01
N GLY A 5 10.40 54.39 -35.68
CA GLY A 5 11.33 53.64 -34.85
C GLY A 5 11.05 53.82 -33.34
N LEU A 6 11.94 53.19 -32.55
CA LEU A 6 12.48 53.56 -31.22
C LEU A 6 11.54 53.52 -30.00
N CYS A 7 11.69 52.59 -29.04
CA CYS A 7 12.77 52.40 -28.03
C CYS A 7 12.64 53.33 -26.82
N ALA A 8 12.38 52.76 -25.63
CA ALA A 8 13.03 53.13 -24.36
C ALA A 8 12.54 52.20 -23.21
N SER A 9 13.45 51.36 -22.71
CA SER A 9 13.56 51.08 -21.28
C SER A 9 14.79 51.86 -20.80
N PRO A 10 14.83 52.41 -19.57
CA PRO A 10 15.52 51.68 -18.52
C PRO A 10 15.01 51.97 -17.09
N GLY A 11 15.46 51.17 -16.12
CA GLY A 11 15.50 51.61 -14.72
C GLY A 11 15.17 50.56 -13.68
N GLN A 12 16.14 49.71 -13.37
CA GLN A 12 16.17 48.92 -12.14
C GLN A 12 16.13 49.82 -10.90
N SER A 13 15.42 49.41 -9.85
CA SER A 13 15.91 49.61 -8.48
C SER A 13 15.46 48.49 -7.56
N SER A 14 16.49 47.83 -7.02
CA SER A 14 16.52 46.91 -5.90
C SER A 14 15.99 47.57 -4.63
N VAL A 15 15.06 46.93 -3.92
CA VAL A 15 14.94 47.10 -2.46
C VAL A 15 14.67 45.75 -1.81
N ARG A 16 15.71 45.24 -1.16
CA ARG A 16 15.66 44.23 -0.10
C ARG A 16 14.79 44.76 1.04
N GLY A 17 13.67 44.09 1.33
CA GLY A 17 12.81 44.36 2.48
C GLY A 17 12.96 43.24 3.51
N ALA A 18 13.50 43.59 4.67
CA ALA A 18 13.86 42.70 5.76
C ALA A 18 12.67 41.92 6.37
N THR A 19 12.97 40.70 6.80
CA THR A 19 12.18 39.84 7.67
C THR A 19 11.88 40.56 9.00
N PRO A 20 10.62 40.66 9.46
CA PRO A 20 10.34 41.18 10.78
C PRO A 20 10.72 40.14 11.84
N ALA A 21 11.64 40.52 12.71
CA ALA A 21 12.04 39.75 13.89
C ALA A 21 10.83 39.55 14.82
N SER A 22 10.58 38.29 15.18
CA SER A 22 9.61 37.90 16.20
C SER A 22 10.07 38.42 17.57
N GLN A 23 9.42 39.48 18.06
CA GLN A 23 9.54 39.91 19.45
C GLN A 23 8.78 38.91 20.33
N ARG A 24 9.53 38.08 21.06
CA ARG A 24 9.03 37.33 22.23
C ARG A 24 8.53 38.33 23.27
N LYS A 25 7.20 38.51 23.34
CA LYS A 25 6.54 39.08 24.52
C LYS A 25 6.06 37.92 25.40
N ASN A 26 6.69 37.81 26.58
CA ASN A 26 6.18 37.06 27.72
C ASN A 26 4.80 37.62 28.09
N ALA A 27 3.75 36.87 27.76
CA ALA A 27 2.42 37.06 28.32
C ALA A 27 2.11 35.81 29.14
N GLY A 28 2.11 35.98 30.47
CA GLY A 28 1.76 34.95 31.44
C GLY A 28 0.35 34.43 31.14
N ARG A 29 0.27 33.17 30.76
CA ARG A 29 -0.98 32.47 30.48
C ARG A 29 -1.35 31.70 31.74
N ASN A 30 -2.20 32.28 32.57
CA ASN A 30 -2.89 31.58 33.66
C ASN A 30 -3.71 30.44 33.03
N GLY A 31 -3.15 29.24 33.01
CA GLY A 31 -3.85 28.01 32.68
C GLY A 31 -4.57 27.51 33.93
N GLY A 32 -5.89 27.69 33.99
CA GLY A 32 -6.73 26.99 34.96
C GLY A 32 -6.69 25.47 34.75
N PRO A 33 -7.03 24.66 35.76
CA PRO A 33 -6.83 23.22 35.72
C PRO A 33 -7.68 22.61 34.62
N ARG A 34 -7.03 21.83 33.74
CA ARG A 34 -7.73 20.91 32.84
C ARG A 34 -8.45 19.88 33.69
N THR A 35 -9.75 19.73 33.48
CA THR A 35 -10.55 18.63 34.01
C THR A 35 -9.88 17.31 33.65
N ARG A 36 -9.44 16.56 34.67
CA ARG A 36 -8.95 15.19 34.56
C ARG A 36 -10.15 14.30 34.20
N ASP A 37 -10.01 13.49 33.14
CA ASP A 37 -10.94 12.41 32.86
C ASP A 37 -10.71 11.31 33.92
N ASP A 38 -11.58 11.23 34.91
CA ASP A 38 -11.50 10.33 36.08
C ASP A 38 -11.94 8.88 35.79
N GLU A 39 -12.09 8.48 34.52
CA GLU A 39 -12.64 7.16 34.16
C GLU A 39 -11.60 6.07 33.84
N CYS A 40 -10.29 6.32 33.94
CA CYS A 40 -9.30 5.31 33.53
C CYS A 40 -8.35 4.80 34.62
N PHE A 41 -8.16 5.52 35.73
CA PHE A 41 -7.24 5.10 36.81
C PHE A 41 -7.68 5.54 38.22
N GLY A 42 -9.00 5.62 38.48
CA GLY A 42 -9.58 6.00 39.77
C GLY A 42 -9.62 4.87 40.82
N GLY A 43 -8.52 4.12 40.99
CA GLY A 43 -8.41 3.05 41.98
C GLY A 43 -7.43 3.42 43.08
N GLY A 44 -7.95 3.82 44.24
CA GLY A 44 -7.20 4.35 45.38
C GLY A 44 -6.06 3.47 45.88
N THR A 45 -4.91 4.09 46.11
CA THR A 45 -3.82 3.57 46.94
C THR A 45 -3.19 4.76 47.68
N ASP A 46 -3.93 5.32 48.64
CA ASP A 46 -3.49 6.45 49.48
C ASP A 46 -3.62 6.06 50.96
N ASP A 47 -2.91 5.01 51.40
CA ASP A 47 -2.89 4.63 52.82
C ASP A 47 -1.48 4.25 53.34
N ASN A 48 -0.39 4.69 52.69
CA ASN A 48 0.95 4.54 53.30
C ASN A 48 2.03 5.51 52.81
N MET A 49 1.66 6.70 52.31
CA MET A 49 2.63 7.71 51.82
C MET A 49 2.94 8.81 52.86
N ASP A 50 2.67 8.58 54.15
CA ASP A 50 2.99 9.55 55.23
C ASP A 50 4.37 9.32 55.87
N SER A 51 5.17 8.39 55.36
CA SER A 51 6.61 8.37 55.63
C SER A 51 7.33 9.09 54.51
N ASP A 52 7.55 10.39 54.66
CA ASP A 52 8.46 11.14 53.78
C ASP A 52 9.80 10.37 53.70
N PHE A 53 10.11 9.87 52.51
CA PHE A 53 11.34 9.13 52.27
C PHE A 53 12.52 10.09 52.51
N ASP A 54 13.29 9.85 53.56
CA ASP A 54 14.43 10.68 53.98
C ASP A 54 15.60 10.53 52.98
N PHE A 55 15.53 11.33 51.91
CA PHE A 55 16.57 11.39 50.89
C PHE A 55 17.89 11.92 51.46
N GLU A 56 17.86 12.85 52.42
CA GLU A 56 19.06 13.46 52.99
C GLU A 56 19.80 12.49 53.93
N GLY A 57 19.06 11.78 54.79
CA GLY A 57 19.61 10.75 55.68
C GLY A 57 20.22 9.58 54.91
N ASN A 58 19.56 9.13 53.84
CA ASN A 58 20.12 8.08 52.97
C ASN A 58 21.33 8.57 52.16
N LEU A 59 21.37 9.84 51.74
CA LEU A 59 22.55 10.41 51.07
C LEU A 59 23.75 10.51 52.03
N ALA A 60 23.51 10.84 53.30
CA ALA A 60 24.54 10.99 54.33
C ALA A 60 25.19 9.65 54.73
N LEU A 61 24.49 8.53 54.56
CA LEU A 61 25.04 7.19 54.77
C LEU A 61 26.00 6.77 53.64
N PHE A 62 25.96 7.43 52.48
CA PHE A 62 26.86 7.17 51.36
C PHE A 62 28.08 8.11 51.38
N ASP A 63 29.15 7.68 52.04
CA ASP A 63 30.45 8.32 51.93
C ASP A 63 31.06 8.04 50.54
N LYS A 64 30.65 8.88 49.59
CA LYS A 64 31.15 8.87 48.22
C LYS A 64 32.67 9.00 48.20
N ALA A 65 33.27 9.83 49.05
CA ALA A 65 34.71 10.04 49.07
C ALA A 65 35.48 8.77 49.47
N ALA A 66 35.01 8.04 50.49
CA ALA A 66 35.61 6.78 50.91
C ALA A 66 35.50 5.70 49.83
N VAL A 67 34.36 5.60 49.15
CA VAL A 67 34.16 4.64 48.04
C VAL A 67 35.08 4.98 46.87
N PHE A 68 35.19 6.25 46.48
CA PHE A 68 36.07 6.67 45.40
C PHE A 68 37.55 6.44 45.74
N SER A 69 37.97 6.71 46.99
CA SER A 69 39.33 6.42 47.46
C SER A 69 39.67 4.92 47.42
N LYS A 70 38.70 4.06 47.73
CA LYS A 70 38.86 2.60 47.66
C LYS A 70 38.94 2.11 46.22
N ILE A 71 38.16 2.71 45.31
CA ILE A 71 38.21 2.41 43.87
C ILE A 71 39.55 2.82 43.26
N SER A 72 40.07 4.01 43.61
CA SER A 72 41.37 4.48 43.10
C SER A 72 42.57 3.73 43.68
N SER A 73 42.44 3.09 44.86
CA SER A 73 43.51 2.25 45.42
C SER A 73 43.48 0.80 44.90
N LEU A 74 42.37 0.36 44.30
CA LEU A 74 42.20 -0.99 43.75
C LEU A 74 42.38 -1.07 42.22
N GLY A 75 42.47 0.07 41.52
CA GLY A 75 42.54 0.14 40.06
C GLY A 75 43.83 0.80 39.57
N ALA A 76 44.65 0.01 38.88
CA ALA A 76 45.91 0.38 38.24
C ALA A 76 45.83 1.71 37.46
N GLU A 77 46.94 2.46 37.48
CA GLU A 77 47.24 3.53 36.54
C GLU A 77 47.22 2.96 35.10
N GLY A 78 46.06 3.03 34.47
CA GLY A 78 45.86 2.75 33.06
C GLY A 78 45.02 3.88 32.50
N GLU A 79 45.56 4.61 31.52
CA GLU A 79 44.86 5.65 30.78
C GLU A 79 43.45 5.16 30.41
N LYS A 80 42.41 5.87 30.85
CA LYS A 80 41.05 5.59 30.38
C LYS A 80 41.03 5.87 28.86
N PRO A 81 40.89 4.86 27.99
CA PRO A 81 40.70 5.13 26.58
C PRO A 81 39.45 6.02 26.43
N THR A 82 39.64 7.18 25.83
CA THR A 82 38.55 8.11 25.53
C THR A 82 37.80 7.53 24.33
N TYR A 83 36.85 6.64 24.60
CA TYR A 83 36.01 6.09 23.55
C TYR A 83 35.17 7.21 22.94
N ARG A 84 35.36 7.44 21.65
CA ARG A 84 34.45 8.28 20.88
C ARG A 84 33.11 7.54 20.76
N HIS A 85 32.03 8.30 20.76
CA HIS A 85 30.64 7.81 20.77
C HIS A 85 30.28 6.95 19.53
N ASP A 86 31.10 7.00 18.49
CA ASP A 86 30.98 6.26 17.23
C ASP A 86 31.67 4.88 17.25
N GLN A 87 32.56 4.60 18.21
CA GLN A 87 33.37 3.37 18.21
C GLN A 87 32.70 2.15 18.89
N ASN A 88 31.54 2.34 19.52
CA ASN A 88 30.74 1.28 20.16
C ASN A 88 29.36 1.06 19.49
N ILE A 89 29.23 1.45 18.22
CA ILE A 89 28.06 1.11 17.43
C ILE A 89 28.27 -0.32 16.95
N LEU A 90 27.65 -1.30 17.63
CA LEU A 90 27.50 -2.64 17.08
C LEU A 90 26.93 -2.48 15.67
N GLU A 91 27.59 -3.04 14.65
CA GLU A 91 27.02 -3.14 13.31
C GLU A 91 25.70 -3.91 13.43
N VAL A 92 24.59 -3.18 13.53
CA VAL A 92 23.26 -3.78 13.61
C VAL A 92 23.03 -4.38 12.23
N LYS A 93 23.36 -5.67 12.07
CA LYS A 93 22.84 -6.44 10.95
C LYS A 93 21.32 -6.22 10.97
N PRO A 94 20.74 -5.66 9.89
CA PRO A 94 19.31 -5.38 9.89
C PRO A 94 18.59 -6.66 10.26
N ILE A 95 17.78 -6.60 11.31
CA ILE A 95 17.01 -7.76 11.76
C ILE A 95 16.00 -8.04 10.66
N VAL A 96 16.29 -9.03 9.82
CA VAL A 96 15.38 -9.47 8.77
C VAL A 96 14.20 -10.17 9.46
N TYR A 97 13.07 -9.48 9.57
CA TYR A 97 11.87 -10.04 10.18
C TYR A 97 11.18 -10.99 9.20
N ARG A 98 11.63 -12.25 9.17
CA ARG A 98 11.00 -13.32 8.39
C ARG A 98 9.95 -14.04 9.24
N GLN A 99 8.70 -13.63 9.07
CA GLN A 99 7.56 -14.25 9.77
C GLN A 99 6.67 -15.10 8.84
N ILE A 100 6.91 -15.05 7.53
CA ILE A 100 6.28 -15.90 6.52
C ILE A 100 7.31 -16.88 5.98
N THR A 101 7.01 -18.18 6.05
CA THR A 101 7.88 -19.26 5.57
C THR A 101 7.13 -20.14 4.59
N VAL A 102 7.70 -20.35 3.41
CA VAL A 102 7.14 -21.14 2.31
C VAL A 102 8.01 -22.38 2.09
N PRO A 103 7.45 -23.55 1.75
CA PRO A 103 8.23 -24.73 1.38
C PRO A 103 9.18 -24.43 0.22
N GLN A 104 10.45 -24.88 0.31
CA GLN A 104 11.51 -24.48 -0.63
C GLN A 104 11.18 -24.75 -2.11
N HIS A 105 10.50 -25.85 -2.42
CA HIS A 105 10.09 -26.22 -3.78
C HIS A 105 8.88 -25.43 -4.30
N GLN A 106 8.26 -24.60 -3.46
CA GLN A 106 7.08 -23.78 -3.78
C GLN A 106 7.37 -22.28 -3.66
N HIS A 107 8.64 -21.93 -3.45
CA HIS A 107 9.11 -20.56 -3.46
C HIS A 107 9.15 -20.03 -4.89
N GLY A 108 8.54 -18.87 -5.14
CA GLY A 108 8.49 -18.23 -6.47
C GLY A 108 9.76 -17.46 -6.83
N GLY A 109 10.93 -17.85 -6.31
CA GLY A 109 12.23 -17.23 -6.62
C GLY A 109 12.48 -15.77 -6.16
N LYS A 110 11.46 -14.99 -5.80
CA LYS A 110 11.58 -13.58 -5.38
C LYS A 110 11.16 -13.38 -3.94
N GLU A 111 11.77 -12.40 -3.30
CA GLU A 111 11.39 -11.94 -1.97
C GLU A 111 11.09 -10.45 -2.01
N TYR A 112 10.03 -10.08 -1.32
CA TYR A 112 9.63 -8.70 -1.14
C TYR A 112 9.77 -8.31 0.32
N CYS A 113 9.88 -7.01 0.59
CA CYS A 113 9.82 -6.44 1.93
C CYS A 113 8.71 -5.39 2.02
N THR A 114 8.03 -5.36 3.17
CA THR A 114 7.09 -4.28 3.50
C THR A 114 7.84 -3.01 3.90
N ASP A 115 7.13 -1.89 4.04
CA ASP A 115 7.69 -0.65 4.61
C ASP A 115 8.30 -0.84 6.02
N SER A 116 7.84 -1.86 6.76
CA SER A 116 8.35 -2.22 8.09
C SER A 116 9.50 -3.23 8.07
N GLY A 117 9.96 -3.65 6.89
CA GLY A 117 11.05 -4.63 6.73
C GLY A 117 10.63 -6.10 6.95
N LEU A 118 9.33 -6.40 6.96
CA LEU A 118 8.84 -7.79 7.00
C LEU A 118 9.04 -8.45 5.64
N VAL A 119 9.69 -9.61 5.61
CA VAL A 119 9.90 -10.35 4.36
C VAL A 119 8.63 -11.11 3.97
N VAL A 120 8.17 -10.87 2.75
CA VAL A 120 7.05 -11.53 2.09
C VAL A 120 7.58 -12.30 0.88
N PRO A 121 7.74 -13.63 0.96
CA PRO A 121 8.22 -14.43 -0.16
C PRO A 121 7.15 -14.55 -1.25
N SER A 122 7.58 -14.58 -2.51
CA SER A 122 6.69 -14.99 -3.61
C SER A 122 6.45 -16.50 -3.58
N VAL A 123 5.29 -16.91 -4.08
CA VAL A 123 4.89 -18.32 -4.17
C VAL A 123 4.67 -18.73 -5.61
N THR A 124 4.81 -20.02 -5.90
CA THR A 124 4.41 -20.57 -7.19
C THR A 124 2.89 -20.47 -7.38
N PHE A 125 2.46 -20.36 -8.64
CA PHE A 125 1.03 -20.34 -8.98
C PHE A 125 0.30 -21.59 -8.45
N ASP A 126 0.93 -22.77 -8.54
CA ASP A 126 0.32 -24.01 -8.04
C ASP A 126 0.08 -24.02 -6.52
N LEU A 127 0.98 -23.41 -5.74
CA LEU A 127 0.76 -23.25 -4.29
C LEU A 127 -0.35 -22.22 -4.03
N HIS A 128 -0.36 -21.09 -4.74
CA HIS A 128 -1.41 -20.08 -4.60
C HIS A 128 -2.79 -20.64 -4.94
N LYS A 129 -2.90 -21.41 -6.03
CA LYS A 129 -4.13 -22.11 -6.42
C LYS A 129 -4.59 -23.09 -5.34
N ARG A 130 -3.68 -23.90 -4.77
CA ARG A 130 -4.01 -24.81 -3.65
C ARG A 130 -4.45 -24.07 -2.38
N LEU A 131 -3.82 -22.93 -2.07
CA LEU A 131 -4.19 -22.09 -0.95
C LEU A 131 -5.63 -21.56 -1.10
N LEU A 132 -5.97 -20.99 -2.27
CA LEU A 132 -7.31 -20.50 -2.54
C LEU A 132 -8.36 -21.63 -2.54
N ALA A 133 -8.02 -22.80 -3.09
CA ALA A 133 -8.88 -23.97 -3.02
C ALA A 133 -9.11 -24.45 -1.58
N SER A 134 -8.09 -24.39 -0.71
CA SER A 134 -8.26 -24.71 0.72
C SER A 134 -9.15 -23.70 1.42
N ALA A 135 -8.96 -22.40 1.15
CA ALA A 135 -9.80 -21.35 1.73
C ALA A 135 -11.28 -21.52 1.35
N GLU A 136 -11.55 -21.93 0.11
CA GLU A 136 -12.89 -22.20 -0.39
C GLU A 136 -13.56 -23.35 0.33
N ARG A 137 -12.83 -24.45 0.61
CA ARG A 137 -13.34 -25.56 1.43
C ARG A 137 -13.77 -25.13 2.83
N TRP A 138 -13.13 -24.12 3.40
CA TRP A 138 -13.46 -23.55 4.71
C TRP A 138 -14.52 -22.43 4.65
N GLY A 139 -15.17 -22.24 3.50
CA GLY A 139 -16.30 -21.31 3.35
C GLY A 139 -15.92 -19.89 2.91
N LEU A 140 -14.65 -19.64 2.57
CA LEU A 140 -14.26 -18.41 1.88
C LEU A 140 -14.50 -18.58 0.37
N SER A 141 -15.77 -18.54 -0.03
CA SER A 141 -16.21 -18.76 -1.41
C SER A 141 -15.62 -17.76 -2.41
N VAL A 142 -15.65 -18.12 -3.71
CA VAL A 142 -15.22 -17.22 -4.80
C VAL A 142 -15.89 -15.85 -4.68
N GLU A 143 -17.20 -15.80 -4.46
CA GLU A 143 -17.97 -14.55 -4.34
C GLU A 143 -17.51 -13.68 -3.17
N ARG A 144 -17.23 -14.28 -2.01
CA ARG A 144 -16.69 -13.55 -0.84
C ARG A 144 -15.32 -12.96 -1.14
N ARG A 145 -14.47 -13.71 -1.85
CA ARG A 145 -13.16 -13.22 -2.29
C ARG A 145 -13.31 -12.12 -3.33
N LEU A 146 -14.21 -12.26 -4.31
CA LEU A 146 -14.48 -11.24 -5.32
C LEU A 146 -14.93 -9.93 -4.69
N GLU A 147 -15.86 -9.95 -3.73
CA GLU A 147 -16.28 -8.74 -3.01
C GLU A 147 -15.12 -8.12 -2.24
N THR A 148 -14.33 -8.92 -1.52
CA THR A 148 -13.18 -8.44 -0.75
C THR A 148 -12.13 -7.79 -1.66
N VAL A 149 -11.81 -8.45 -2.79
CA VAL A 149 -10.88 -7.93 -3.80
C VAL A 149 -11.44 -6.64 -4.40
N GLY A 150 -12.71 -6.59 -4.77
CA GLY A 150 -13.35 -5.40 -5.33
C GLY A 150 -13.30 -4.21 -4.39
N VAL A 151 -13.60 -4.40 -3.10
CA VAL A 151 -13.50 -3.36 -2.08
C VAL A 151 -12.05 -2.89 -1.92
N CYS A 152 -11.10 -3.80 -1.74
CA CYS A 152 -9.71 -3.42 -1.45
C CYS A 152 -9.01 -2.79 -2.67
N SER A 153 -9.23 -3.34 -3.86
CA SER A 153 -8.67 -2.79 -5.11
C SER A 153 -9.29 -1.45 -5.47
N SER A 154 -10.59 -1.24 -5.24
CA SER A 154 -11.21 0.07 -5.43
C SER A 154 -10.68 1.11 -4.44
N GLN A 155 -10.47 0.76 -3.17
CA GLN A 155 -9.82 1.66 -2.19
C GLN A 155 -8.41 2.08 -2.62
N MET A 156 -7.63 1.14 -3.17
CA MET A 156 -6.33 1.45 -3.75
C MET A 156 -6.48 2.38 -4.96
N ALA A 157 -7.36 2.07 -5.91
CA ALA A 157 -7.59 2.89 -7.09
C ALA A 157 -8.08 4.31 -6.75
N LEU A 158 -9.00 4.47 -5.79
CA LEU A 158 -9.45 5.77 -5.29
C LEU A 158 -8.28 6.59 -4.72
N SER A 159 -7.36 5.93 -4.01
CA SER A 159 -6.15 6.58 -3.50
C SER A 159 -5.22 7.03 -4.64
N LEU A 160 -5.08 6.22 -5.69
CA LEU A 160 -4.30 6.55 -6.89
C LEU A 160 -4.90 7.71 -7.69
N LEU A 161 -6.23 7.86 -7.68
CA LEU A 161 -6.96 8.93 -8.36
C LEU A 161 -6.89 10.29 -7.64
N GLY A 162 -6.20 10.37 -6.50
CA GLY A 162 -6.05 11.59 -5.70
C GLY A 162 -6.81 11.57 -4.37
N GLY A 163 -7.47 10.45 -4.05
CA GLY A 163 -8.08 10.19 -2.74
C GLY A 163 -9.17 11.20 -2.36
N PRO A 164 -9.31 11.52 -1.06
CA PRO A 164 -10.41 12.35 -0.57
C PRO A 164 -10.38 13.76 -1.16
N ASN A 165 -9.20 14.30 -1.47
CA ASN A 165 -9.07 15.67 -2.01
C ASN A 165 -9.76 15.84 -3.36
N ARG A 166 -9.75 14.80 -4.22
CA ARG A 166 -10.39 14.84 -5.53
C ARG A 166 -11.87 14.43 -5.47
N LEU A 167 -12.20 13.48 -4.60
CA LEU A 167 -13.52 12.82 -4.57
C LEU A 167 -14.47 13.36 -3.49
N THR A 168 -14.16 14.49 -2.85
CA THR A 168 -15.13 15.11 -1.93
C THR A 168 -16.37 15.58 -2.69
N PRO A 169 -17.59 15.40 -2.14
CA PRO A 169 -18.83 15.91 -2.76
C PRO A 169 -18.87 17.43 -2.97
N LYS A 170 -17.98 18.17 -2.30
CA LYS A 170 -17.84 19.63 -2.45
C LYS A 170 -16.97 20.03 -3.64
N ASN A 171 -16.25 19.07 -4.24
CA ASN A 171 -15.42 19.32 -5.39
C ASN A 171 -16.28 19.28 -6.67
N GLY A 172 -16.45 20.44 -7.30
CA GLY A 172 -17.20 20.57 -8.57
C GLY A 172 -16.37 20.33 -9.83
N HIS A 173 -15.12 19.87 -9.70
CA HIS A 173 -14.30 19.47 -10.84
C HIS A 173 -14.82 18.18 -11.49
N GLN A 174 -14.39 17.92 -12.74
CA GLN A 174 -14.77 16.73 -13.49
C GLN A 174 -14.41 15.44 -12.71
N LEU A 175 -15.34 14.49 -12.71
CA LEU A 175 -15.17 13.18 -12.09
C LEU A 175 -14.03 12.41 -12.81
N PRO A 176 -13.22 11.63 -12.07
CA PRO A 176 -12.20 10.81 -12.71
C PRO A 176 -12.84 9.73 -13.57
N VAL A 177 -12.25 9.48 -14.74
CA VAL A 177 -12.66 8.44 -15.68
C VAL A 177 -11.73 7.24 -15.57
N VAL A 178 -12.31 6.05 -15.33
CA VAL A 178 -11.59 4.79 -15.21
C VAL A 178 -12.11 3.78 -16.22
N VAL A 179 -11.19 3.21 -17.00
CA VAL A 179 -11.52 2.13 -17.94
C VAL A 179 -11.09 0.80 -17.34
N LEU A 180 -12.03 -0.16 -17.29
CA LEU A 180 -11.82 -1.52 -16.78
C LEU A 180 -11.70 -2.46 -17.98
N LEU A 181 -10.54 -3.06 -18.18
CA LEU A 181 -10.30 -4.04 -19.24
C LEU A 181 -10.39 -5.45 -18.65
N CYS A 182 -11.55 -6.09 -18.77
CA CYS A 182 -11.83 -7.37 -18.12
C CYS A 182 -11.96 -8.51 -19.13
N GLY A 183 -11.29 -9.64 -18.86
CA GLY A 183 -11.47 -10.87 -19.63
C GLY A 183 -12.63 -11.75 -19.14
N PRO A 184 -13.04 -12.79 -19.88
CA PRO A 184 -14.20 -13.62 -19.54
C PRO A 184 -13.87 -14.75 -18.54
N HIS A 185 -13.16 -14.42 -17.47
CA HIS A 185 -12.68 -15.36 -16.43
C HIS A 185 -12.62 -14.68 -15.05
N LEU A 186 -12.19 -15.43 -14.03
CA LEU A 186 -12.16 -15.00 -12.63
C LEU A 186 -11.47 -13.65 -12.38
N GLN A 187 -10.30 -13.38 -12.98
CA GLN A 187 -9.59 -12.10 -12.87
C GLN A 187 -10.41 -10.95 -13.47
N GLY A 188 -11.08 -11.20 -14.59
CA GLY A 188 -12.03 -10.25 -15.14
C GLY A 188 -13.16 -9.93 -14.16
N ALA A 189 -13.72 -10.93 -13.47
CA ALA A 189 -14.72 -10.71 -12.44
C ALA A 189 -14.19 -9.86 -11.25
N GLN A 190 -12.92 -10.04 -10.86
CA GLN A 190 -12.27 -9.17 -9.86
C GLN A 190 -12.23 -7.71 -10.33
N GLY A 191 -11.90 -7.48 -11.61
CA GLY A 191 -11.94 -6.16 -12.24
C GLY A 191 -13.36 -5.57 -12.29
N VAL A 192 -14.37 -6.36 -12.67
CA VAL A 192 -15.77 -5.91 -12.68
C VAL A 192 -16.23 -5.51 -11.27
N SER A 193 -15.91 -6.32 -10.26
CA SER A 193 -16.23 -6.00 -8.85
C SER A 193 -15.55 -4.70 -8.40
N CYS A 194 -14.26 -4.51 -8.69
CA CYS A 194 -13.55 -3.25 -8.46
C CYS A 194 -14.26 -2.07 -9.12
N GLY A 195 -14.63 -2.22 -10.40
CA GLY A 195 -15.35 -1.22 -11.17
C GLY A 195 -16.69 -0.81 -10.55
N ARG A 196 -17.47 -1.79 -10.08
CA ARG A 196 -18.73 -1.55 -9.38
C ARG A 196 -18.53 -0.71 -8.13
N HIS A 197 -17.52 -1.01 -7.32
CA HIS A 197 -17.22 -0.21 -6.13
C HIS A 197 -16.76 1.21 -6.50
N LEU A 198 -15.94 1.37 -7.53
CA LEU A 198 -15.54 2.70 -8.03
C LEU A 198 -16.75 3.53 -8.47
N ALA A 199 -17.67 2.92 -9.22
CA ALA A 199 -18.90 3.57 -9.66
C ALA A 199 -19.77 4.04 -8.46
N ASN A 200 -19.87 3.22 -7.41
CA ASN A 200 -20.57 3.59 -6.18
C ASN A 200 -19.94 4.80 -5.46
N HIS A 201 -18.65 5.06 -5.71
CA HIS A 201 -17.90 6.21 -5.19
C HIS A 201 -17.84 7.39 -6.18
N GLN A 202 -18.79 7.49 -7.12
CA GLN A 202 -18.91 8.59 -8.10
C GLN A 202 -17.70 8.71 -9.04
N VAL A 203 -17.01 7.60 -9.31
CA VAL A 203 -16.03 7.52 -10.40
C VAL A 203 -16.76 7.16 -11.69
N GLU A 204 -16.45 7.85 -12.78
CA GLU A 204 -16.98 7.49 -14.09
C GLU A 204 -16.25 6.23 -14.57
N THR A 205 -16.98 5.12 -14.69
CA THR A 205 -16.37 3.84 -15.09
C THR A 205 -16.91 3.36 -16.44
N VAL A 206 -16.00 2.85 -17.28
CA VAL A 206 -16.33 2.20 -18.54
C VAL A 206 -15.74 0.79 -18.52
N LEU A 207 -16.62 -0.21 -18.52
CA LEU A 207 -16.25 -1.62 -18.52
C LEU A 207 -16.14 -2.14 -19.94
N PHE A 208 -14.95 -2.55 -20.35
CA PHE A 208 -14.76 -3.41 -21.51
C PHE A 208 -14.87 -4.88 -21.10
N LEU A 209 -15.83 -5.59 -21.70
CA LEU A 209 -16.01 -7.03 -21.54
C LEU A 209 -16.32 -7.66 -22.91
N PRO A 210 -15.47 -8.57 -23.43
CA PRO A 210 -15.64 -9.12 -24.76
C PRO A 210 -16.88 -10.02 -24.84
N ASN A 211 -17.59 -9.95 -25.97
CA ASN A 211 -18.68 -10.88 -26.24
C ASN A 211 -18.08 -12.24 -26.63
N CYS A 212 -18.17 -13.21 -25.74
CA CYS A 212 -17.58 -14.54 -25.88
C CYS A 212 -18.63 -15.62 -25.63
N LEU A 213 -18.53 -16.74 -26.36
CA LEU A 213 -19.48 -17.85 -26.23
C LEU A 213 -19.39 -18.56 -24.88
N LYS A 214 -18.21 -18.56 -24.26
CA LYS A 214 -17.96 -19.13 -22.94
C LYS A 214 -17.58 -18.02 -21.98
N MET A 215 -18.53 -17.61 -21.14
CA MET A 215 -18.33 -16.67 -20.05
C MET A 215 -18.50 -17.40 -18.73
N GLN A 216 -17.53 -17.26 -17.82
CA GLN A 216 -17.66 -17.83 -16.48
C GLN A 216 -18.82 -17.19 -15.71
N GLU A 217 -19.54 -17.97 -14.91
CA GLU A 217 -20.71 -17.50 -14.16
C GLU A 217 -20.38 -16.32 -13.24
N CYS A 218 -19.20 -16.33 -12.60
CA CYS A 218 -18.75 -15.24 -11.74
C CYS A 218 -18.70 -13.89 -12.46
N VAL A 219 -18.26 -13.87 -13.73
CA VAL A 219 -18.21 -12.65 -14.55
C VAL A 219 -19.62 -12.17 -14.86
N SER A 220 -20.52 -13.07 -15.26
CA SER A 220 -21.91 -12.75 -15.55
C SER A 220 -22.64 -12.16 -14.33
N ARG A 221 -22.37 -12.71 -13.14
CA ARG A 221 -22.95 -12.23 -11.87
C ARG A 221 -22.43 -10.86 -11.49
N GLU A 222 -21.12 -10.64 -11.56
CA GLU A 222 -20.53 -9.31 -11.31
C GLU A 222 -20.97 -8.28 -12.35
N ALA A 223 -21.07 -8.64 -13.63
CA ALA A 223 -21.58 -7.75 -14.68
C ALA A 223 -23.05 -7.38 -14.44
N THR A 224 -23.86 -8.32 -13.94
CA THR A 224 -25.25 -8.07 -13.55
C THR A 224 -25.32 -7.06 -12.41
N LEU A 225 -24.45 -7.14 -11.40
CA LEU A 225 -24.38 -6.15 -10.32
C LEU A 225 -23.85 -4.80 -10.83
N TYR A 226 -22.80 -4.81 -11.66
CA TYR A 226 -22.22 -3.62 -12.27
C TYR A 226 -23.24 -2.84 -13.11
N SER A 227 -24.10 -3.53 -13.86
CA SER A 227 -25.16 -2.88 -14.66
C SER A 227 -26.24 -2.18 -13.84
N ARG A 228 -26.26 -2.38 -12.51
CA ARG A 228 -27.10 -1.60 -11.59
C ARG A 228 -26.46 -0.28 -11.16
N SER A 229 -25.19 -0.06 -11.48
CA SER A 229 -24.55 1.26 -11.43
C SER A 229 -24.90 2.09 -12.67
N SER A 230 -24.71 3.40 -12.63
CA SER A 230 -24.92 4.30 -13.78
C SER A 230 -23.79 4.23 -14.84
N SER A 231 -23.03 3.15 -14.85
CA SER A 231 -21.78 3.03 -15.60
C SER A 231 -21.97 2.36 -16.96
N GLN A 232 -21.07 2.66 -17.90
CA GLN A 232 -21.13 2.11 -19.25
C GLN A 232 -20.45 0.75 -19.32
N GLN A 233 -21.04 -0.18 -20.09
CA GLN A 233 -20.42 -1.43 -20.50
C GLN A 233 -20.30 -1.47 -22.03
N VAL A 234 -19.13 -1.82 -22.54
CA VAL A 234 -18.81 -1.93 -23.96
C VAL A 234 -18.19 -3.29 -24.28
N ALA A 235 -18.46 -3.79 -25.48
CA ALA A 235 -17.91 -5.06 -25.95
C ALA A 235 -16.75 -4.90 -26.96
N SER A 236 -16.53 -3.69 -27.43
CA SER A 236 -15.52 -3.35 -28.44
C SER A 236 -14.58 -2.27 -27.91
N SER A 237 -13.29 -2.42 -28.18
CA SER A 237 -12.29 -1.39 -27.82
C SER A 237 -12.48 -0.09 -28.59
N ARG A 238 -13.25 -0.10 -29.69
CA ARG A 238 -13.59 1.10 -30.46
C ARG A 238 -14.55 2.03 -29.74
N ASP A 239 -15.36 1.48 -28.84
CA ASP A 239 -16.35 2.21 -28.06
C ASP A 239 -15.75 2.78 -26.76
N LEU A 240 -14.47 2.53 -26.52
CA LEU A 240 -13.73 3.11 -25.40
C LEU A 240 -13.40 4.59 -25.68
N PRO A 241 -13.22 5.40 -24.61
CA PRO A 241 -12.80 6.78 -24.74
C PRO A 241 -11.54 6.93 -25.60
N GLN A 242 -11.58 7.86 -26.56
CA GLN A 242 -10.44 8.16 -27.43
C GLN A 242 -9.47 9.17 -26.77
N THR A 243 -9.95 9.90 -25.77
CA THR A 243 -9.13 10.77 -24.93
C THR A 243 -8.44 9.98 -23.81
N PRO A 244 -7.26 10.41 -23.36
CA PRO A 244 -6.61 9.82 -22.19
C PRO A 244 -7.53 9.82 -20.97
N VAL A 245 -7.62 8.68 -20.29
CA VAL A 245 -8.39 8.54 -19.05
C VAL A 245 -7.49 8.72 -17.82
N ASP A 246 -8.07 8.77 -16.62
CA ASP A 246 -7.29 8.97 -15.40
C ASP A 246 -6.57 7.70 -14.93
N LEU A 247 -7.18 6.52 -15.15
CA LEU A 247 -6.64 5.23 -14.76
C LEU A 247 -7.20 4.12 -15.67
N VAL A 248 -6.36 3.16 -16.03
CA VAL A 248 -6.78 1.91 -16.66
C VAL A 248 -6.57 0.78 -15.66
N ILE A 249 -7.59 -0.05 -15.46
CA ILE A 249 -7.50 -1.27 -14.65
C ILE A 249 -7.46 -2.46 -15.60
N ASN A 250 -6.36 -3.21 -15.58
CA ASN A 250 -6.11 -4.34 -16.45
C ASN A 250 -6.35 -5.67 -15.72
N CYS A 251 -7.36 -6.41 -16.21
CA CYS A 251 -7.74 -7.75 -15.79
C CYS A 251 -8.00 -8.65 -17.02
N LEU A 252 -7.26 -8.45 -18.11
CA LEU A 252 -7.44 -9.17 -19.39
C LEU A 252 -6.89 -10.60 -19.37
N ASP A 253 -5.85 -10.84 -18.56
CA ASP A 253 -5.10 -12.08 -18.54
C ASP A 253 -5.63 -13.09 -17.51
N HIS A 254 -5.49 -14.38 -17.82
CA HIS A 254 -5.82 -15.49 -16.92
C HIS A 254 -4.63 -16.42 -16.78
N HIS A 255 -4.31 -16.82 -15.54
CA HIS A 255 -3.19 -17.73 -15.23
C HIS A 255 -3.18 -19.03 -16.07
N GLU A 256 -4.35 -19.59 -16.37
CA GLU A 256 -4.46 -20.91 -17.03
C GLU A 256 -4.86 -20.85 -18.52
N SER A 257 -5.07 -19.65 -19.08
CA SER A 257 -5.56 -19.48 -20.45
C SER A 257 -4.69 -18.54 -21.28
N PRO A 258 -3.41 -18.88 -21.54
CA PRO A 258 -2.50 -18.02 -22.30
C PRO A 258 -2.96 -17.78 -23.75
N LEU A 259 -3.72 -18.71 -24.33
CA LEU A 259 -4.27 -18.61 -25.69
C LEU A 259 -5.30 -17.46 -25.85
N LEU A 260 -5.79 -16.87 -24.76
CA LEU A 260 -6.63 -15.67 -24.84
C LEU A 260 -5.90 -14.49 -25.49
N ARG A 261 -4.57 -14.45 -25.38
CA ARG A 261 -3.73 -13.39 -25.96
C ARG A 261 -3.73 -13.37 -27.49
N GLU A 262 -4.06 -14.50 -28.11
CA GLU A 262 -4.13 -14.64 -29.57
C GLU A 262 -5.47 -14.12 -30.13
N GLN A 263 -6.45 -13.86 -29.27
CA GLN A 263 -7.77 -13.40 -29.69
C GLN A 263 -7.72 -11.93 -30.16
N SER A 264 -8.45 -11.63 -31.22
CA SER A 264 -8.48 -10.28 -31.81
C SER A 264 -8.99 -9.21 -30.85
N TRP A 265 -9.98 -9.55 -30.02
CA TRP A 265 -10.52 -8.64 -28.99
C TRP A 265 -9.46 -8.32 -27.93
N TYR A 266 -8.66 -9.32 -27.54
CA TYR A 266 -7.61 -9.16 -26.53
C TYR A 266 -6.52 -8.23 -27.06
N GLN A 267 -6.01 -8.50 -28.27
CA GLN A 267 -4.97 -7.69 -28.91
C GLN A 267 -5.43 -6.25 -29.10
N SER A 268 -6.69 -6.06 -29.48
CA SER A 268 -7.28 -4.72 -29.66
C SER A 268 -7.42 -3.96 -28.34
N ALA A 269 -7.79 -4.64 -27.24
CA ALA A 269 -7.88 -4.03 -25.92
C ALA A 269 -6.51 -3.69 -25.33
N ALA A 270 -5.53 -4.60 -25.46
CA ALA A 270 -4.16 -4.36 -25.02
C ALA A 270 -3.52 -3.20 -25.81
N LEU A 271 -3.73 -3.15 -27.13
CA LEU A 271 -3.27 -2.05 -27.97
C LEU A 271 -3.88 -0.71 -27.54
N TRP A 272 -5.19 -0.68 -27.27
CA TRP A 272 -5.87 0.52 -26.78
C TRP A 272 -5.27 1.00 -25.45
N ALA A 273 -5.01 0.09 -24.51
CA ALA A 273 -4.43 0.41 -23.21
C ALA A 273 -3.06 1.11 -23.35
N ASN A 274 -2.20 0.54 -24.19
CA ASN A 274 -0.86 1.08 -24.44
C ASN A 274 -0.89 2.42 -25.20
N GLN A 275 -1.91 2.66 -26.03
CA GLN A 275 -2.06 3.91 -26.78
C GLN A 275 -2.69 5.06 -25.97
N ASN A 276 -3.53 4.76 -24.97
CA ASN A 276 -4.24 5.77 -24.18
C ASN A 276 -3.32 6.64 -23.30
N ARG A 277 -2.13 6.11 -22.93
CA ARG A 277 -1.12 6.73 -22.05
C ARG A 277 -1.53 6.97 -20.59
N ALA A 278 -2.76 6.60 -20.21
CA ALA A 278 -3.16 6.56 -18.81
C ALA A 278 -2.31 5.56 -18.02
N PRO A 279 -2.06 5.81 -16.73
CA PRO A 279 -1.35 4.84 -15.90
C PRO A 279 -2.21 3.58 -15.71
N VAL A 280 -1.56 2.42 -15.73
CA VAL A 280 -2.25 1.12 -15.64
C VAL A 280 -2.04 0.48 -14.27
N LEU A 281 -3.13 0.04 -13.66
CA LEU A 281 -3.16 -0.86 -12.50
C LEU A 281 -3.57 -2.27 -12.95
N SER A 282 -2.67 -3.24 -12.84
CA SER A 282 -2.99 -4.65 -13.10
C SER A 282 -3.37 -5.37 -11.81
N ILE A 283 -4.56 -5.99 -11.79
CA ILE A 283 -5.04 -6.81 -10.67
C ILE A 283 -4.82 -8.28 -11.02
N ASP A 284 -4.11 -9.01 -10.14
CA ASP A 284 -3.81 -10.44 -10.27
C ASP A 284 -3.32 -10.84 -11.67
N PRO A 285 -2.28 -10.18 -12.23
CA PRO A 285 -1.81 -10.46 -13.58
C PRO A 285 -1.27 -11.89 -13.69
N ALA A 286 -1.44 -12.49 -14.88
CA ALA A 286 -0.98 -13.85 -15.12
C ALA A 286 0.54 -13.98 -14.97
N VAL A 287 1.02 -15.06 -14.34
CA VAL A 287 2.45 -15.36 -14.24
C VAL A 287 2.91 -16.34 -15.32
N GLY A 288 4.09 -16.12 -15.89
CA GLY A 288 4.66 -16.98 -16.92
C GLY A 288 5.80 -16.31 -17.68
N ALA A 289 6.49 -17.09 -18.53
CA ALA A 289 7.66 -16.65 -19.31
C ALA A 289 7.32 -15.67 -20.45
N VAL A 290 6.03 -15.40 -20.70
CA VAL A 290 5.60 -14.50 -21.77
C VAL A 290 5.33 -13.12 -21.18
N PRO A 291 5.98 -12.04 -21.69
CA PRO A 291 5.75 -10.68 -21.23
C PRO A 291 4.27 -10.30 -21.19
N GLN A 292 3.91 -9.45 -20.24
CA GLN A 292 2.58 -8.86 -20.15
C GLN A 292 2.30 -8.04 -21.42
N SER A 293 1.10 -8.15 -21.98
CA SER A 293 0.73 -7.40 -23.19
C SER A 293 0.45 -5.92 -22.92
N VAL A 294 0.17 -5.58 -21.66
CA VAL A 294 -0.08 -4.21 -21.19
C VAL A 294 0.94 -3.89 -20.11
N GLU A 295 1.63 -2.76 -20.26
CA GLU A 295 2.62 -2.31 -19.29
C GLU A 295 1.94 -1.70 -18.06
N ALA A 296 2.11 -2.34 -16.90
CA ALA A 296 1.50 -1.92 -15.66
C ALA A 296 2.42 -0.98 -14.87
N LYS A 297 1.90 0.17 -14.43
CA LYS A 297 2.60 1.05 -13.47
C LYS A 297 2.51 0.48 -12.05
N TRP A 298 1.38 -0.16 -11.74
CA TRP A 298 1.11 -0.79 -10.45
C TRP A 298 0.58 -2.20 -10.66
N THR A 299 1.02 -3.13 -9.82
CA THR A 299 0.55 -4.52 -9.81
C THR A 299 0.00 -4.85 -8.43
N LEU A 300 -1.22 -5.40 -8.37
CA LEU A 300 -1.85 -5.83 -7.13
C LEU A 300 -1.95 -7.35 -7.09
N PHE A 301 -1.22 -7.99 -6.19
CA PHE A 301 -1.36 -9.43 -5.90
C PHE A 301 -2.33 -9.68 -4.76
N LEU A 302 -2.85 -10.91 -4.69
CA LEU A 302 -3.92 -11.29 -3.77
C LEU A 302 -3.42 -12.32 -2.76
N GLY A 303 -3.43 -11.99 -1.48
CA GLY A 303 -3.00 -12.86 -0.37
C GLY A 303 -1.49 -13.02 -0.25
N LEU A 304 -0.84 -13.62 -1.25
CA LEU A 304 0.63 -13.72 -1.37
C LEU A 304 1.06 -13.36 -2.79
N PRO A 305 2.24 -12.72 -2.96
CA PRO A 305 2.73 -12.33 -4.28
C PRO A 305 3.13 -13.55 -5.12
N LEU A 306 2.91 -13.45 -6.43
CA LEU A 306 3.40 -14.43 -7.40
C LEU A 306 4.68 -13.91 -8.07
N ASP A 307 5.43 -14.81 -8.70
CA ASP A 307 6.61 -14.43 -9.47
C ASP A 307 6.23 -13.85 -10.83
N VAL A 308 6.15 -12.51 -10.92
CA VAL A 308 6.00 -11.82 -12.21
C VAL A 308 7.39 -11.39 -12.70
N GLU A 309 7.76 -11.88 -13.87
CA GLU A 309 9.01 -11.52 -14.54
C GLU A 309 9.04 -10.03 -14.89
N ARG A 310 10.23 -9.41 -14.70
CA ARG A 310 10.57 -7.98 -14.86
C ARG A 310 9.50 -7.10 -15.52
N ALA A 311 8.57 -6.61 -14.70
CA ALA A 311 7.92 -5.34 -14.95
C ALA A 311 8.46 -4.35 -13.91
N GLU A 312 8.84 -3.14 -14.32
CA GLU A 312 9.21 -2.03 -13.45
C GLU A 312 7.98 -1.48 -12.67
N SER A 313 7.01 -2.34 -12.38
CA SER A 313 5.77 -1.98 -11.73
C SER A 313 5.97 -1.93 -10.22
N LYS A 314 5.28 -0.99 -9.58
CA LYS A 314 5.22 -0.95 -8.11
C LYS A 314 4.25 -2.05 -7.66
N VAL A 315 4.77 -2.98 -6.85
CA VAL A 315 4.01 -4.13 -6.38
C VAL A 315 3.25 -3.78 -5.10
N TYR A 316 2.00 -4.23 -5.03
CA TYR A 316 1.13 -4.13 -3.88
C TYR A 316 0.55 -5.51 -3.56
N LEU A 317 0.23 -5.70 -2.30
CA LEU A 317 -0.42 -6.91 -1.80
C LEU A 317 -1.77 -6.55 -1.19
N CYS A 318 -2.80 -7.29 -1.58
CA CYS A 318 -4.16 -7.20 -1.06
C CYS A 318 -4.43 -8.35 -0.09
N ASP A 319 -4.97 -8.04 1.09
CA ASP A 319 -5.57 -9.04 1.97
C ASP A 319 -6.91 -9.49 1.38
N VAL A 320 -7.06 -10.79 1.17
CA VAL A 320 -8.32 -11.39 0.67
C VAL A 320 -9.04 -12.19 1.75
N GLY A 321 -8.66 -12.01 3.01
CA GLY A 321 -9.33 -12.58 4.17
C GLY A 321 -9.01 -14.05 4.43
N ILE A 322 -7.84 -14.54 3.99
CA ILE A 322 -7.43 -15.94 4.20
C ILE A 322 -7.00 -16.13 5.67
N PRO A 323 -7.65 -17.03 6.44
CA PRO A 323 -7.26 -17.26 7.83
C PRO A 323 -5.89 -17.93 7.96
N LYS A 324 -5.14 -17.58 9.02
CA LYS A 324 -3.80 -18.14 9.32
C LYS A 324 -3.73 -19.68 9.25
N ARG A 325 -4.75 -20.38 9.74
CA ARG A 325 -4.77 -21.86 9.74
C ARG A 325 -4.87 -22.46 8.32
N VAL A 326 -5.49 -21.75 7.39
CA VAL A 326 -5.58 -22.21 5.98
C VAL A 326 -4.21 -22.17 5.30
N PHE A 327 -3.38 -21.17 5.62
CA PHE A 327 -1.98 -21.15 5.18
C PHE A 327 -1.20 -22.35 5.71
N GLN A 328 -1.40 -22.71 6.99
CA GLN A 328 -0.71 -23.83 7.63
C GLN A 328 -1.06 -25.18 6.97
N GLU A 329 -2.31 -25.37 6.51
CA GLU A 329 -2.73 -26.59 5.81
C GLU A 329 -1.99 -26.83 4.50
N VAL A 330 -1.56 -25.78 3.82
CA VAL A 330 -0.79 -25.89 2.57
C VAL A 330 0.73 -25.80 2.81
N GLY A 331 1.17 -25.84 4.08
CA GLY A 331 2.57 -25.83 4.48
C GLY A 331 3.20 -24.45 4.59
N ILE A 332 2.41 -23.37 4.62
CA ILE A 332 2.90 -22.00 4.78
C ILE A 332 2.83 -21.61 6.26
N GLY A 333 3.99 -21.29 6.85
CA GLY A 333 4.05 -20.61 8.14
C GLY A 333 3.70 -19.15 7.93
N TYR A 334 2.53 -18.70 8.38
CA TYR A 334 2.01 -17.36 8.07
C TYR A 334 1.83 -16.49 9.32
N HIS A 335 2.33 -15.26 9.22
CA HIS A 335 1.95 -14.13 10.06
C HIS A 335 1.63 -12.96 9.14
N SER A 336 0.59 -12.20 9.48
CA SER A 336 0.06 -11.15 8.61
C SER A 336 1.11 -10.05 8.37
N PRO A 337 1.47 -9.75 7.10
CA PRO A 337 2.34 -8.62 6.77
C PRO A 337 1.59 -7.28 6.71
N PHE A 338 0.27 -7.29 6.89
CA PHE A 338 -0.63 -6.17 6.57
C PHE A 338 -0.74 -5.10 7.65
N GLY A 339 -0.37 -5.41 8.90
CA GLY A 339 -0.61 -4.50 10.02
C GLY A 339 -2.10 -4.14 10.14
N CYS A 340 -2.41 -2.84 10.06
CA CYS A 340 -3.78 -2.32 10.09
C CYS A 340 -4.39 -2.00 8.71
N ARG A 341 -3.69 -2.30 7.61
CA ARG A 341 -4.14 -1.98 6.24
C ARG A 341 -4.64 -3.23 5.53
N PHE A 342 -5.50 -3.08 4.53
CA PHE A 342 -5.90 -4.20 3.65
C PHE A 342 -5.07 -4.26 2.36
N VAL A 343 -4.40 -3.17 2.02
CA VAL A 343 -3.48 -3.09 0.87
C VAL A 343 -2.17 -2.46 1.34
N ILE A 344 -1.05 -3.12 1.04
CA ILE A 344 0.30 -2.66 1.40
C ILE A 344 1.22 -2.63 0.17
N PRO A 345 2.15 -1.66 0.08
CA PRO A 345 3.21 -1.71 -0.91
C PRO A 345 4.22 -2.81 -0.56
N LEU A 346 4.79 -3.40 -1.60
CA LEU A 346 5.89 -4.35 -1.52
C LEU A 346 7.08 -3.80 -2.30
N HIS A 347 8.26 -3.85 -1.69
CA HIS A 347 9.53 -3.47 -2.31
C HIS A 347 10.35 -4.73 -2.54
N THR A 348 11.22 -4.71 -3.54
CA THR A 348 12.15 -5.82 -3.76
C THR A 348 13.14 -5.87 -2.59
N ALA A 349 13.31 -7.04 -1.97
CA ALA A 349 14.15 -7.22 -0.79
C ALA A 349 15.65 -7.13 -1.10
#